data_AF-A0A1Q5I580-F1
#
_entry.id   AF-A0A1Q5I580-F1
#
_cell.length_a   1.000
_cell.length_b   1.000
_cell.length_c   1.000
_cell.angle_alpha   90.00
_cell.angle_beta   90.00
_cell.angle_gamma   90.00
#
_symmetry.space_group_name_H-M   'P 1'
#
loop_
_entity.id
_entity.type
_entity.pdbx_description
1 polymer ?
#
loop_
_entity_poly.entity_id
_entity_poly.type
_entity_poly.pdbx_seq_one_letter_code
_entity_poly.pdbx_strand_id
1 'polypeptide(L)'
;MAPYIPFLAGELLTAGKLNSRLFEEVMEWTPLTTLGTFVTGFSAATLTPMLRKLRVLGQDRWELKGRISVVAGTLVANSNTTGFNFNAPHRPTFEHGWQLAGGTTGFYGVRTTSQPSGALQFGVPAAAGNNTNGIMLDGLFIDGPI
;
A
#
# COMPACT_ATOMS: atom_id res chain seq x y z
N MET A 1 19.48 -24.18 36.47
CA MET A 1 18.66 -23.35 35.56
C MET A 1 19.44 -22.06 35.35
N ALA A 2 19.97 -21.81 34.15
CA ALA A 2 20.67 -20.56 33.89
C ALA A 2 19.64 -19.41 33.90
N PRO A 3 19.87 -18.31 34.64
CA PRO A 3 18.97 -17.16 34.58
C PRO A 3 18.91 -16.66 33.13
N TYR A 4 17.70 -16.39 32.63
CA TYR A 4 17.53 -15.72 31.35
C TYR A 4 18.14 -14.32 31.44
N ILE A 5 19.25 -14.11 30.74
CA ILE A 5 19.86 -12.79 30.58
C ILE A 5 19.39 -12.26 29.23
N PRO A 6 18.56 -11.19 29.18
CA PRO A 6 18.21 -10.55 27.92
C PRO A 6 19.49 -10.15 27.19
N PHE A 7 19.53 -10.29 25.86
CA PHE A 7 20.74 -10.18 25.03
C PHE A 7 21.50 -8.82 25.09
N LEU A 8 21.08 -7.89 25.96
CA LEU A 8 21.50 -6.49 26.04
C LEU A 8 21.63 -5.95 27.47
N ALA A 9 21.68 -6.81 28.49
CA ALA A 9 21.93 -6.33 29.86
C ALA A 9 23.28 -5.58 29.90
N GLY A 10 23.23 -4.26 30.07
CA GLY A 10 24.42 -3.39 30.11
C GLY A 10 24.66 -2.49 28.89
N GLU A 11 23.83 -2.56 27.83
CA GLU A 11 23.93 -1.58 26.74
C GLU A 11 23.31 -0.22 27.10
N LEU A 12 24.01 0.88 26.76
CA LEU A 12 23.47 2.22 26.87
C LEU A 12 22.31 2.41 25.88
N LEU A 13 21.11 2.62 26.41
CA LEU A 13 19.92 3.01 25.65
C LEU A 13 20.04 4.48 25.23
N THR A 14 20.38 4.72 23.97
CA THR A 14 20.32 6.05 23.36
C THR A 14 18.95 6.27 22.73
N ALA A 15 18.52 7.53 22.57
CA ALA A 15 17.25 7.86 21.91
C ALA A 15 17.15 7.27 20.49
N GLY A 16 18.27 7.22 19.75
CA GLY A 16 18.35 6.58 18.43
C GLY A 16 18.11 5.06 18.48
N LYS A 17 18.67 4.35 19.47
CA LYS A 17 18.45 2.91 19.67
C LYS A 17 17.03 2.58 20.15
N LEU A 18 16.43 3.49 20.92
CA LEU A 18 15.03 3.37 21.34
C LEU A 18 14.11 3.59 20.14
N ASN A 19 14.37 4.63 19.33
CA ASN A 19 13.62 4.91 18.11
C ASN A 19 13.73 3.80 17.07
N SER A 20 14.92 3.24 16.81
CA SER A 20 15.08 2.12 15.86
C SER A 20 14.43 0.81 16.33
N ARG A 21 14.17 0.67 17.64
CA ARG A 21 13.40 -0.47 18.20
C ARG A 21 11.90 -0.25 18.13
N LEU A 22 11.46 1.01 18.06
CA LEU A 22 10.06 1.39 17.96
C LEU A 22 9.62 1.56 16.50
N PHE A 23 10.52 2.02 15.63
CA PHE A 23 10.27 2.39 14.25
C PHE A 23 11.54 2.27 13.39
N GLU A 24 11.49 1.46 12.34
CA GLU A 24 12.58 1.25 11.38
C GLU A 24 12.04 1.47 9.96
N GLU A 25 12.73 2.27 9.13
CA GLU A 25 12.41 2.37 7.71
C GLU A 25 13.13 1.26 6.95
N VAL A 26 12.35 0.31 6.41
CA VAL A 26 12.85 -0.88 5.69
C VAL A 26 12.98 -0.60 4.20
N MET A 27 12.13 0.27 3.66
CA MET A 27 12.17 0.76 2.29
C MET A 27 11.66 2.19 2.27
N GLU A 28 12.45 3.10 1.71
CA GLU A 28 12.07 4.51 1.54
C GLU A 28 10.85 4.64 0.60
N TRP A 29 10.28 5.83 0.55
CA TRP A 29 9.24 6.15 -0.43
C TRP A 29 9.76 5.93 -1.86
N THR A 30 9.28 4.85 -2.47
CA THR A 30 9.73 4.37 -3.78
C THR A 30 8.56 4.41 -4.77
N PRO A 31 8.71 4.99 -5.98
CA PRO A 31 7.65 5.04 -6.98
C PRO A 31 7.15 3.64 -7.37
N LEU A 32 5.83 3.47 -7.54
CA LEU A 32 5.29 2.17 -7.95
C LEU A 32 5.84 1.71 -9.31
N THR A 33 6.18 2.64 -10.21
CA THR A 33 6.78 2.32 -11.52
C THR A 33 8.11 1.57 -11.43
N THR A 34 8.81 1.60 -10.29
CA THR A 34 10.06 0.86 -10.08
C THR A 34 9.84 -0.47 -9.34
N LEU A 35 8.65 -0.66 -8.74
CA LEU A 35 8.31 -1.81 -7.90
C LEU A 35 7.49 -2.87 -8.64
N GLY A 36 7.12 -2.60 -9.88
CA GLY A 36 6.23 -3.45 -10.67
C GLY A 36 5.72 -2.75 -11.93
N THR A 37 4.60 -3.23 -12.47
CA THR A 37 4.05 -2.76 -13.74
C THR A 37 2.56 -2.45 -13.64
N PHE A 38 2.15 -1.33 -14.25
CA PHE A 38 0.74 -1.01 -14.42
C PHE A 38 0.12 -1.87 -15.51
N VAL A 39 -1.11 -2.33 -15.28
CA VAL A 39 -1.92 -3.00 -16.29
C VAL A 39 -2.50 -1.94 -17.23
N THR A 40 -2.81 -2.32 -18.47
CA THR A 40 -3.46 -1.46 -19.47
C THR A 40 -4.67 -0.73 -18.88
N GLY A 41 -4.76 0.58 -19.12
CA GLY A 41 -5.81 1.45 -18.58
C GLY A 41 -5.48 2.08 -17.24
N PHE A 42 -4.33 1.73 -16.63
CA PHE A 42 -3.81 2.35 -15.41
C PHE A 42 -2.45 2.98 -15.66
N SER A 43 -2.13 4.04 -14.94
CA SER A 43 -0.82 4.69 -14.99
C SER A 43 -0.53 5.52 -13.74
N ALA A 44 0.72 5.89 -13.53
CA ALA A 44 1.09 6.86 -12.51
C ALA A 44 0.53 8.26 -12.86
N ALA A 45 -0.15 8.90 -11.92
CA ALA A 45 -0.58 10.29 -12.06
C ALA A 45 0.56 11.27 -11.74
N THR A 46 0.33 12.58 -11.94
CA THR A 46 1.28 13.66 -11.59
C THR A 46 1.70 13.62 -10.13
N LEU A 47 0.76 13.38 -9.22
CA LEU A 47 1.08 13.00 -7.84
C LEU A 47 1.49 11.53 -7.85
N THR A 48 2.78 11.30 -8.11
CA THR A 48 3.31 9.96 -8.36
C THR A 48 2.93 9.01 -7.24
N PRO A 49 2.36 7.83 -7.57
CA PRO A 49 2.02 6.85 -6.56
C PRO A 49 3.31 6.20 -6.05
N MET A 50 3.46 6.15 -4.73
CA MET A 50 4.66 5.63 -4.06
C MET A 50 4.26 4.65 -2.97
N LEU A 51 5.19 3.76 -2.63
CA LEU A 51 5.10 2.80 -1.55
C LEU A 51 6.34 2.97 -0.65
N ARG A 52 6.17 2.86 0.66
CA ARG A 52 7.27 2.64 1.61
C ARG A 52 6.98 1.43 2.49
N LYS A 53 8.04 0.89 3.09
CA LYS A 53 7.92 -0.17 4.09
C LYS A 53 8.59 0.27 5.37
N LEU A 54 7.87 0.13 6.46
CA LEU A 54 8.29 0.45 7.81
C LEU A 54 8.17 -0.81 8.67
N ARG A 55 8.90 -0.83 9.77
CA ARG A 55 8.69 -1.77 10.86
C ARG A 55 8.39 -0.99 12.13
N VAL A 56 7.18 -1.13 12.64
CA VAL A 56 6.68 -0.43 13.82
C VAL A 56 6.48 -1.47 14.92
N LEU A 57 7.20 -1.33 16.04
CA LEU A 57 7.15 -2.28 17.16
C LEU A 57 7.39 -3.75 16.73
N GLY A 58 8.26 -3.97 15.74
CA GLY A 58 8.56 -5.29 15.21
C GLY A 58 7.57 -5.83 14.17
N GLN A 59 6.47 -5.12 13.89
CA GLN A 59 5.52 -5.49 12.84
C GLN A 59 5.78 -4.68 11.56
N ASP A 60 5.72 -5.35 10.42
CA ASP A 60 5.86 -4.68 9.13
C ASP A 60 4.59 -3.90 8.79
N ARG A 61 4.75 -2.62 8.43
CA ARG A 61 3.72 -1.74 7.89
C ARG A 61 4.13 -1.29 6.50
N TRP A 62 3.25 -1.45 5.52
CA TRP A 62 3.39 -0.87 4.20
C TRP A 62 2.51 0.36 4.11
N GLU A 63 3.03 1.46 3.56
CA GLU A 63 2.24 2.68 3.37
C GLU A 63 2.29 3.12 1.93
N LEU A 64 1.14 3.54 1.39
CA LEU A 64 1.04 4.11 0.05
C LEU A 64 0.63 5.58 0.13
N LYS A 65 1.00 6.32 -0.91
CA LYS A 65 0.59 7.71 -1.12
C LYS A 65 0.54 8.03 -2.61
N GLY A 66 0.01 9.20 -2.94
CA GLY A 66 -0.09 9.68 -4.31
C GLY A 66 -1.33 9.14 -5.02
N ARG A 67 -1.29 9.12 -6.36
CA ARG A 67 -2.48 8.86 -7.18
C ARG A 67 -2.17 7.96 -8.37
N ILE A 68 -3.12 7.10 -8.69
CA ILE A 68 -3.15 6.31 -9.92
C ILE A 68 -4.17 6.95 -10.85
N SER A 69 -3.78 7.19 -12.10
CA SER A 69 -4.66 7.59 -13.18
C SER A 69 -5.32 6.37 -13.80
N VAL A 70 -6.61 6.47 -14.09
CA VAL A 70 -7.42 5.41 -14.67
C VAL A 70 -8.05 5.94 -15.96
N VAL A 71 -7.97 5.17 -17.03
CA VAL A 71 -8.71 5.47 -18.26
C VAL A 71 -10.19 5.15 -18.02
N ALA A 72 -11.07 6.12 -18.28
CA ALA A 72 -12.51 5.89 -18.18
C ALA A 72 -12.89 4.70 -19.08
N GLY A 73 -13.66 3.75 -18.56
CA GLY A 73 -13.85 2.47 -19.22
C GLY A 73 -13.22 1.28 -18.49
N THR A 74 -12.09 1.51 -17.81
CA THR A 74 -11.24 0.43 -17.31
C THR A 74 -11.78 -0.22 -16.04
N LEU A 75 -12.37 0.54 -15.11
CA LEU A 75 -12.94 0.00 -13.89
C LEU A 75 -14.38 -0.44 -14.13
N VAL A 76 -14.59 -1.76 -14.10
CA VAL A 76 -15.93 -2.34 -14.22
C VAL A 76 -16.66 -2.26 -12.89
N ALA A 77 -17.86 -1.69 -12.90
CA ALA A 77 -18.75 -1.61 -11.74
C ALA A 77 -18.99 -2.98 -11.08
N ASN A 78 -19.00 -3.01 -9.74
CA ASN A 78 -19.22 -4.22 -8.93
C ASN A 78 -18.26 -5.38 -9.22
N SER A 79 -17.05 -5.08 -9.70
CA SER A 79 -16.02 -6.08 -9.98
C SER A 79 -14.64 -5.58 -9.54
N ASN A 80 -13.72 -6.51 -9.28
CA ASN A 80 -12.31 -6.21 -9.03
C ASN A 80 -11.55 -6.28 -10.36
N THR A 81 -10.87 -5.18 -10.71
CA THR A 81 -9.99 -5.08 -11.87
C THR A 81 -8.55 -4.93 -11.40
N THR A 82 -7.65 -5.79 -11.88
CA THR A 82 -6.22 -5.67 -11.59
C THR A 82 -5.65 -4.43 -12.27
N GLY A 83 -5.09 -3.50 -11.49
CA GLY A 83 -4.51 -2.27 -12.01
C GLY A 83 -2.98 -2.23 -11.97
N PHE A 84 -2.35 -2.99 -11.08
CA PHE A 84 -0.90 -3.02 -10.95
C PHE A 84 -0.41 -4.39 -10.47
N ASN A 85 0.76 -4.82 -10.94
CA ASN A 85 1.40 -6.06 -10.53
C ASN A 85 2.77 -5.75 -9.90
N PHE A 86 2.93 -6.07 -8.61
CA PHE A 86 4.21 -5.98 -7.91
C PHE A 86 5.19 -7.05 -8.38
N ASN A 87 6.46 -6.65 -8.53
CA ASN A 87 7.57 -7.57 -8.66
C ASN A 87 7.65 -8.44 -7.39
N ALA A 88 8.09 -9.69 -7.53
CA ALA A 88 8.17 -10.66 -6.43
C ALA A 88 8.74 -10.14 -5.09
N PRO A 89 9.85 -9.38 -5.06
CA PRO A 89 10.41 -8.89 -3.78
C PRO A 89 9.60 -7.79 -3.09
N HIS A 90 8.61 -7.21 -3.75
CA HIS A 90 7.86 -6.04 -3.24
C HIS A 90 6.37 -6.33 -3.00
N ARG A 91 6.00 -7.62 -2.93
CA ARG A 91 4.60 -8.03 -2.78
C ARG A 91 4.16 -7.87 -1.32
N PRO A 92 3.05 -7.16 -1.06
CA PRO A 92 2.38 -7.25 0.23
C PRO A 92 1.82 -8.68 0.41
N THR A 93 1.98 -9.23 1.62
CA THR A 93 1.64 -10.63 1.92
C THR A 93 0.18 -10.86 2.31
N PHE A 94 -0.59 -9.79 2.52
CA PHE A 94 -1.96 -9.87 3.05
C PHE A 94 -2.94 -9.02 2.23
N GLU A 95 -4.19 -9.47 2.16
CA GLU A 95 -5.30 -8.68 1.62
C GLU A 95 -5.71 -7.61 2.62
N HIS A 96 -5.89 -6.40 2.10
CA HIS A 96 -6.47 -5.30 2.85
C HIS A 96 -7.43 -4.55 1.92
N GLY A 97 -8.57 -4.11 2.46
CA GLY A 97 -9.63 -3.40 1.77
C GLY A 97 -9.76 -1.97 2.27
N TRP A 98 -9.81 -0.98 1.37
CA TRP A 98 -10.06 0.41 1.74
C TRP A 98 -11.21 0.99 0.94
N GLN A 99 -11.78 2.10 1.40
CA GLN A 99 -12.66 2.95 0.59
C GLN A 99 -11.90 4.22 0.25
N LEU A 100 -11.42 4.34 -0.99
CA LEU A 100 -10.69 5.52 -1.47
C LEU A 100 -11.63 6.42 -2.26
N ALA A 101 -11.33 7.69 -2.46
CA ALA A 101 -12.13 8.52 -3.35
C ALA A 101 -11.68 8.39 -4.81
N GLY A 102 -12.63 8.22 -5.73
CA GLY A 102 -12.39 8.33 -7.17
C GLY A 102 -13.55 8.97 -7.93
N GLY A 103 -13.25 9.93 -8.81
CA GLY A 103 -14.21 10.56 -9.73
C GLY A 103 -14.16 12.09 -9.79
N THR A 104 -14.72 12.67 -10.86
CA THR A 104 -14.75 14.13 -11.13
C THR A 104 -15.70 14.93 -10.24
N THR A 105 -16.68 14.30 -9.56
CA THR A 105 -17.73 15.01 -8.81
C THR A 105 -18.26 14.30 -7.56
N GLY A 106 -17.82 13.08 -7.25
CA GLY A 106 -18.25 12.36 -6.05
C GLY A 106 -17.15 11.43 -5.57
N PHE A 107 -16.72 11.60 -4.33
CA PHE A 107 -15.71 10.78 -3.67
C PHE A 107 -16.29 9.38 -3.42
N TYR A 108 -16.45 8.55 -4.45
CA TYR A 108 -16.94 7.18 -4.28
C TYR A 108 -15.84 6.30 -3.72
N GLY A 109 -16.17 5.50 -2.70
CA GLY A 109 -15.30 4.48 -2.13
C GLY A 109 -14.82 3.48 -3.20
N VAL A 110 -13.53 3.49 -3.52
CA VAL A 110 -12.85 2.48 -4.33
C VAL A 110 -12.31 1.41 -3.39
N ARG A 111 -12.80 0.17 -3.55
CA ARG A 111 -12.18 -1.01 -2.93
C ARG A 111 -10.81 -1.20 -3.56
N THR A 112 -9.76 -1.15 -2.75
CA THR A 112 -8.43 -1.63 -3.17
C THR A 112 -8.15 -2.93 -2.46
N THR A 113 -7.63 -3.95 -3.15
CA THR A 113 -7.25 -5.26 -2.61
C THR A 113 -5.85 -5.59 -3.09
N SER A 114 -4.91 -5.88 -2.19
CA SER A 114 -3.61 -6.47 -2.53
C SER A 114 -3.68 -7.99 -2.39
N GLN A 115 -3.38 -8.73 -3.45
CA GLN A 115 -3.33 -10.18 -3.39
C GLN A 115 -1.92 -10.69 -3.05
N PRO A 116 -1.78 -11.88 -2.42
CA PRO A 116 -0.47 -12.53 -2.21
C PRO A 116 0.32 -12.79 -3.50
N SER A 117 -0.38 -12.88 -4.64
CA SER A 117 0.21 -12.99 -5.98
C SER A 117 0.97 -11.73 -6.41
N GLY A 118 0.81 -10.61 -5.69
CA GLY A 118 1.34 -9.29 -6.05
C GLY A 118 0.39 -8.46 -6.90
N ALA A 119 -0.85 -8.92 -7.14
CA ALA A 119 -1.84 -8.14 -7.87
C ALA A 119 -2.51 -7.11 -6.96
N LEU A 120 -2.39 -5.83 -7.31
CA LEU A 120 -3.16 -4.75 -6.72
C LEU A 120 -4.42 -4.53 -7.58
N GLN A 121 -5.56 -4.81 -6.96
CA GLN A 121 -6.87 -4.78 -7.59
C GLN A 121 -7.71 -3.63 -7.07
N PHE A 122 -8.54 -3.08 -7.93
CA PHE A 122 -9.42 -1.97 -7.64
C PHE A 122 -10.85 -2.31 -8.05
N GLY A 123 -11.83 -1.91 -7.24
CA GLY A 123 -13.24 -2.08 -7.53
C GLY A 123 -14.04 -0.85 -7.14
N VAL A 124 -15.09 -0.56 -7.89
CA VAL A 124 -15.97 0.59 -7.65
C VAL A 124 -17.43 0.11 -7.53
N PRO A 125 -18.26 0.78 -6.71
CA PRO A 125 -19.68 0.44 -6.61
C PRO A 125 -20.39 0.76 -7.93
N ALA A 126 -21.53 0.10 -8.18
CA ALA A 126 -22.37 0.38 -9.35
C ALA A 126 -22.70 1.87 -9.54
N ALA A 127 -22.91 2.60 -8.44
CA ALA A 127 -23.24 4.02 -8.46
C ALA A 127 -22.11 4.92 -9.00
N ALA A 128 -20.85 4.46 -8.98
CA ALA A 128 -19.75 5.20 -9.58
C ALA A 128 -19.79 5.17 -11.12
N GLY A 129 -20.49 4.20 -11.72
CA GLY A 129 -20.44 4.00 -13.17
C GLY A 129 -19.02 3.71 -13.67
N ASN A 130 -18.79 3.95 -14.97
CA ASN A 130 -17.50 3.68 -15.62
C ASN A 130 -16.68 4.96 -15.90
N ASN A 131 -16.80 5.96 -15.02
CA ASN A 131 -16.19 7.29 -15.19
C ASN A 131 -15.06 7.58 -14.19
N THR A 132 -14.71 6.62 -13.34
CA THR A 132 -13.61 6.78 -12.37
C THR A 132 -12.30 6.92 -13.13
N ASN A 133 -11.64 8.07 -12.96
CA ASN A 133 -10.42 8.43 -13.67
C ASN A 133 -9.18 8.57 -12.77
N GLY A 134 -9.36 8.34 -11.46
CA GLY A 134 -8.29 8.48 -10.49
C GLY A 134 -8.58 7.70 -9.21
N ILE A 135 -7.51 7.18 -8.60
CA ILE A 135 -7.53 6.49 -7.31
C ILE A 135 -6.53 7.19 -6.40
N MET A 136 -7.00 7.69 -5.25
CA MET A 136 -6.15 8.33 -4.24
C MET A 136 -5.61 7.28 -3.27
N LEU A 137 -4.29 7.16 -3.15
CA LEU A 137 -3.64 6.20 -2.26
C LEU A 137 -3.24 6.82 -0.91
N ASP A 138 -3.50 8.11 -0.70
CA ASP A 138 -3.07 8.83 0.49
C ASP A 138 -3.71 8.26 1.76
N GLY A 139 -2.87 7.91 2.75
CA GLY A 139 -3.32 7.34 4.03
C GLY A 139 -3.61 5.83 3.99
N LEU A 140 -3.34 5.16 2.86
CA LEU A 140 -3.43 3.72 2.73
C LEU A 140 -2.27 3.05 3.49
N PHE A 141 -2.58 2.17 4.43
CA PHE A 141 -1.57 1.34 5.08
C PHE A 141 -2.02 -0.11 5.19
N ILE A 142 -1.07 -1.03 5.00
CA ILE A 142 -1.22 -2.47 5.21
C ILE A 142 -0.33 -2.85 6.38
N ASP A 143 -0.94 -3.15 7.51
CA ASP A 143 -0.25 -3.79 8.62
C ASP A 143 -0.21 -5.30 8.40
N GLY A 144 0.76 -5.98 9.04
CA GLY A 144 0.80 -7.44 9.12
C GLY A 144 -0.53 -8.03 9.65
N PRO A 145 -0.70 -9.36 9.63
CA PRO A 145 -1.96 -9.95 10.03
C PRO A 145 -2.29 -9.54 11.47
N ILE A 146 -3.54 -9.09 11.68
CA ILE A 146 -4.10 -8.80 12.99
C ILE A 146 -4.28 -10.12 13.76
#